data_AF-A0A9E3A903-F1
#
_entry.id   AF-A0A9E3A903-F1
#
_cell.length_a   1.000
_cell.length_b   1.000
_cell.length_c   1.000
_cell.angle_alpha   90.00
_cell.angle_beta   90.00
_cell.angle_gamma   90.00
#
_symmetry.space_group_name_H-M   'P 1'
#
loop_
_entity.id
_entity.type
_entity.pdbx_description
1 polymer ?
#
loop_
_entity_poly.entity_id
_entity_poly.type
_entity_poly.pdbx_seq_one_letter_code
_entity_poly.pdbx_strand_id
1 'polypeptide(L)'
;MRILATMILLLAMSGLAVPQREVEDVPAEMQRAHQALENAKNELQNAGNEWGGHRVKAISHVDAALAEIRQAENWAKQHHELKK
;
A
#
# COMPACT_ATOMS: atom_id res chain seq x y z
N MET A 1 -51.21 -24.38 0.55
CA MET A 1 -49.76 -24.12 0.38
C MET A 1 -49.50 -23.01 -0.65
N ARG A 2 -50.01 -21.78 -0.42
CA ARG A 2 -49.72 -20.60 -1.27
C ARG A 2 -49.28 -19.37 -0.47
N ILE A 3 -49.07 -19.54 0.83
CA ILE A 3 -48.66 -18.48 1.76
C ILE A 3 -47.22 -18.72 2.28
N LEU A 4 -46.61 -19.87 1.93
CA LEU A 4 -45.22 -20.19 2.29
C LEU A 4 -44.19 -19.75 1.23
N ALA A 5 -44.63 -19.33 0.05
CA ALA A 5 -43.75 -18.97 -1.08
C ALA A 5 -43.47 -17.46 -1.19
N THR A 6 -44.22 -16.61 -0.49
CA THR A 6 -44.02 -15.15 -0.52
C THR A 6 -43.13 -14.63 0.62
N MET A 7 -42.88 -15.45 1.65
CA MET A 7 -42.07 -15.08 2.82
C MET A 7 -40.58 -15.48 2.70
N ILE A 8 -40.12 -15.82 1.49
CA ILE A 8 -38.69 -15.91 1.15
C ILE A 8 -38.30 -14.73 0.25
N LEU A 9 -39.26 -13.91 -0.20
CA LEU A 9 -39.03 -12.78 -1.12
C LEU A 9 -38.77 -11.44 -0.40
N LEU A 10 -38.87 -11.38 0.94
CA LEU A 10 -38.72 -10.13 1.71
C LEU A 10 -37.44 -10.05 2.56
N LEU A 11 -36.43 -10.89 2.29
CA LEU A 11 -35.14 -10.85 2.98
C LEU A 11 -33.96 -10.48 2.07
N ALA A 12 -34.22 -9.71 0.99
CA ALA A 12 -33.18 -9.30 0.02
C ALA A 12 -33.05 -7.78 -0.15
N MET A 13 -33.65 -6.96 0.73
CA MET A 13 -33.55 -5.49 0.67
C MET A 13 -33.14 -4.88 2.02
N SER A 14 -32.01 -5.33 2.56
CA SER A 14 -31.27 -4.57 3.57
C SER A 14 -29.85 -4.40 3.05
N GLY A 15 -29.74 -3.57 2.01
CA GLY A 15 -28.49 -3.19 1.36
C GLY A 15 -27.61 -2.35 2.27
N LEU A 16 -27.11 -2.92 3.36
CA LEU A 16 -25.82 -2.49 3.88
C LEU A 16 -24.79 -3.03 2.91
N ALA A 17 -24.62 -2.31 1.80
CA ALA A 17 -23.40 -2.38 1.01
C ALA A 17 -22.29 -1.96 1.96
N VAL A 18 -21.73 -2.94 2.68
CA VAL A 18 -20.44 -2.79 3.34
C VAL A 18 -19.53 -2.37 2.19
N PRO A 19 -18.94 -1.16 2.20
CA PRO A 19 -17.98 -0.82 1.18
C PRO A 19 -16.91 -1.90 1.26
N GLN A 20 -16.83 -2.75 0.23
CA GLN A 20 -15.69 -3.62 0.05
C GLN A 20 -14.53 -2.65 -0.01
N ARG A 21 -13.78 -2.57 1.10
CA ARG A 21 -12.43 -2.05 1.04
C ARG A 21 -11.75 -3.06 0.11
N GLU A 22 -11.63 -2.69 -1.16
CA GLU A 22 -10.54 -3.18 -1.98
C GLU A 22 -9.31 -2.79 -1.16
N VAL A 23 -8.84 -3.74 -0.35
CA VAL A 23 -7.55 -3.62 0.29
C VAL A 23 -6.61 -3.48 -0.91
N GLU A 24 -6.08 -2.27 -1.10
CA GLU A 24 -5.08 -2.01 -2.11
C GLU A 24 -3.98 -3.05 -1.86
N ASP A 25 -3.84 -4.00 -2.79
CA ASP A 25 -3.01 -5.21 -2.65
C ASP A 25 -1.51 -4.87 -2.77
N VAL A 26 -1.10 -3.66 -2.36
CA VAL A 26 0.29 -3.40 -2.01
C VAL A 26 0.50 -4.11 -0.67
N PRO A 27 1.35 -5.15 -0.61
CA PRO A 27 1.58 -5.85 0.64
C PRO A 27 1.95 -4.84 1.73
N ALA A 28 1.33 -4.95 2.91
CA ALA A 28 1.56 -4.01 4.01
C ALA A 28 3.06 -3.91 4.37
N GLU A 29 3.84 -4.94 4.04
CA GLU A 29 5.30 -5.00 4.08
C GLU A 29 5.96 -3.95 3.18
N MET A 30 5.52 -3.81 1.92
CA MET A 30 6.09 -2.85 0.96
C MET A 30 5.83 -1.41 1.39
N GLN A 31 4.61 -1.12 1.85
CA GLN A 31 4.28 0.20 2.36
C GLN A 31 5.09 0.54 3.63
N ARG A 32 5.25 -0.43 4.54
CA ARG A 32 6.10 -0.26 5.74
C ARG A 32 7.57 -0.05 5.38
N ALA A 33 8.09 -0.79 4.40
CA ALA A 33 9.46 -0.63 3.92
C ALA A 33 9.68 0.76 3.30
N HIS A 34 8.75 1.23 2.47
CA HIS A 34 8.77 2.58 1.90
C HIS A 34 8.85 3.62 3.02
N GLN A 35 7.95 3.55 3.99
CA GLN A 35 7.90 4.53 5.09
C GLN A 35 9.14 4.47 5.98
N ALA A 36 9.67 3.28 6.26
CA ALA A 36 10.91 3.12 7.02
C ALA A 36 12.11 3.77 6.30
N LEU A 37 12.20 3.64 4.98
CA LEU A 37 13.26 4.24 4.17
C LEU A 37 13.14 5.77 4.11
N GLU A 38 11.94 6.32 3.95
CA GLU A 38 11.73 7.78 4.01
C GLU A 38 12.13 8.34 5.39
N ASN A 39 11.75 7.65 6.47
CA ASN A 39 12.17 8.04 7.82
C ASN A 39 13.69 7.98 7.98
N ALA A 40 14.34 6.90 7.54
CA ALA A 40 15.79 6.77 7.58
C ALA A 40 16.50 7.87 6.77
N LYS A 41 15.98 8.23 5.60
CA LYS A 41 16.49 9.34 4.80
C LYS A 41 16.39 10.67 5.54
N ASN A 42 15.25 10.95 6.16
CA ASN A 42 15.04 12.16 6.94
C ASN A 42 16.01 12.23 8.13
N GLU A 43 16.20 11.13 8.85
CA GLU A 43 17.18 11.05 9.95
C GLU A 43 18.61 11.29 9.45
N LEU A 44 18.99 10.67 8.33
CA LEU A 44 20.30 10.86 7.71
C LEU A 44 20.51 12.30 7.23
N GLN A 45 19.49 12.98 6.70
CA GLN A 45 19.60 14.37 6.27
C GLN A 45 19.78 15.33 7.44
N ASN A 46 19.15 15.02 8.58
CA ASN A 46 19.24 15.82 9.79
C ASN A 46 20.44 15.48 10.67
N ALA A 47 21.12 14.35 10.41
CA ALA A 47 22.36 14.01 11.08
C ALA A 47 23.44 15.07 10.80
N GLY A 48 24.16 15.51 11.83
CA GLY A 48 25.21 16.54 11.73
C GLY A 48 26.34 16.20 10.74
N ASN A 49 27.30 17.12 10.57
CA ASN A 49 28.30 17.04 9.50
C ASN A 49 29.63 16.38 9.92
N GLU A 50 29.67 15.11 10.35
CA GLU A 50 30.95 14.45 10.74
C GLU A 50 30.96 12.92 10.50
N TRP A 51 30.59 12.46 9.30
CA TRP A 51 30.46 11.02 9.01
C TRP A 51 31.38 10.51 7.90
N GLY A 52 32.47 11.23 7.59
CA GLY A 52 33.45 10.80 6.57
C GLY A 52 32.85 10.54 5.18
N GLY A 53 31.75 11.22 4.83
CA GLY A 53 31.01 11.00 3.59
C GLY A 53 30.08 9.76 3.59
N HIS A 54 30.11 8.92 4.62
CA HIS A 54 29.24 7.74 4.70
C HIS A 54 27.76 8.10 4.79
N ARG A 55 27.40 9.19 5.48
CA ARG A 55 26.03 9.72 5.50
C ARG A 55 25.48 9.98 4.09
N VAL A 56 26.28 10.63 3.25
CA VAL A 56 25.90 10.94 1.86
C VAL A 56 25.75 9.65 1.04
N LYS A 57 26.65 8.67 1.22
CA LYS A 57 26.52 7.36 0.59
C LYS A 57 25.26 6.61 1.04
N ALA A 58 24.96 6.64 2.34
CA ALA A 58 23.75 6.02 2.90
C ALA A 58 22.49 6.65 2.29
N ILE A 59 22.41 7.98 2.20
CA ILE A 59 21.30 8.67 1.53
C ILE A 59 21.17 8.20 0.07
N SER A 60 22.28 8.10 -0.66
CA SER A 60 22.25 7.61 -2.04
C SER A 60 21.73 6.18 -2.17
N HIS A 61 22.05 5.28 -1.22
CA HIS A 61 21.51 3.93 -1.21
C HIS A 61 20.01 3.90 -0.86
N VAL A 62 19.57 4.73 0.08
CA VAL A 62 18.16 4.87 0.43
C VAL A 62 17.35 5.41 -0.76
N ASP A 63 17.88 6.41 -1.48
CA ASP A 63 17.24 6.96 -2.68
C ASP A 63 17.08 5.90 -3.79
N ALA A 64 18.10 5.06 -3.99
CA ALA A 64 18.02 3.94 -4.93
C ALA A 64 16.93 2.93 -4.53
N ALA A 65 16.88 2.54 -3.24
CA ALA A 65 15.86 1.63 -2.73
C ALA A 65 14.44 2.20 -2.88
N LEU A 66 14.25 3.49 -2.57
CA LEU A 66 12.96 4.17 -2.76
C LEU A 66 12.55 4.23 -4.24
N ALA A 67 13.50 4.37 -5.16
CA ALA A 67 13.20 4.32 -6.59
C ALA A 67 12.70 2.94 -7.04
N GLU A 68 13.31 1.86 -6.57
CA GLU A 68 12.87 0.49 -6.85
C GLU A 68 11.47 0.20 -6.28
N ILE A 69 11.20 0.64 -5.04
CA ILE A 69 9.87 0.49 -4.44
C ILE A 69 8.79 1.20 -5.26
N ARG A 70 9.03 2.44 -5.72
CA ARG A 70 8.09 3.15 -6.58
C ARG A 70 7.85 2.43 -7.92
N GLN A 71 8.89 1.84 -8.50
CA GLN A 71 8.73 1.02 -9.71
C GLN A 71 7.87 -0.22 -9.43
N ALA A 72 8.08 -0.90 -8.30
CA ALA A 72 7.27 -2.04 -7.90
C ALA A 72 5.81 -1.66 -7.63
N GLU A 73 5.55 -0.54 -6.95
CA GLU A 73 4.20 0.00 -6.72
C GLU A 73 3.48 0.32 -8.03
N ASN A 74 4.17 0.99 -8.97
CA ASN A 74 3.62 1.28 -10.29
C ASN A 74 3.32 0.00 -11.09
N TRP A 75 4.23 -0.97 -11.05
CA TRP A 75 4.03 -2.27 -11.69
C TRP A 75 2.83 -3.00 -11.10
N ALA A 76 2.70 -3.02 -9.77
CA ALA A 76 1.58 -3.65 -9.07
C ALA A 76 0.24 -3.01 -9.46
N LYS A 77 0.17 -1.67 -9.53
CA LYS A 77 -1.02 -0.93 -9.99
C LYS A 77 -1.43 -1.33 -11.41
N GLN A 78 -0.47 -1.31 -12.35
CA GLN A 78 -0.75 -1.65 -13.75
C GLN A 78 -1.18 -3.12 -13.92
N HIS A 79 -0.48 -4.06 -13.26
CA HIS A 79 -0.79 -5.48 -13.39
C HIS A 79 -2.03 -5.90 -12.59
N HIS A 80 -2.48 -5.07 -11.65
CA HIS A 80 -3.77 -5.23 -10.97
C HIS A 80 -4.93 -4.70 -11.84
N GLU A 81 -4.79 -3.52 -12.46
CA GLU A 81 -5.78 -2.99 -13.40
C GLU A 81 -6.02 -3.91 -14.60
N LEU A 82 -4.98 -4.58 -15.10
CA LEU A 82 -5.09 -5.54 -16.20
C LEU A 82 -5.76 -6.88 -15.81
N LYS A 83 -5.93 -7.17 -14.51
CA LYS A 83 -6.54 -8.41 -14.01
C LYS A 83 -8.00 -8.27 -13.57
N LYS A 84 -8.58 -7.06 -13.59
CA LYS A 84 -10.01 -6.82 -13.37
C LYS A 84 -10.79 -6.87 -14.67
#